data_AF-A0A4D7CN59-F1
#
_entry.id   AF-A0A4D7CN59-F1
#
_cell.length_a   1.000
_cell.length_b   1.000
_cell.length_c   1.000
_cell.angle_alpha   90.00
_cell.angle_beta   90.00
_cell.angle_gamma   90.00
#
_symmetry.space_group_name_H-M   'P 1'
#
loop_
_entity.id
_entity.type
_entity.pdbx_description
1 polymer ?
#
loop_
_entity_poly.entity_id
_entity_poly.type
_entity_poly.pdbx_seq_one_letter_code
_entity_poly.pdbx_strand_id
1 'polypeptide(L)'
;MPRVNKTVRLAYETKLWIDELISKKELELREEINKGLIPKLEKHLFENSTDILNGVSCNVVLKVTSGSIIEQAYRNTRHYTNDEWKKVVRNMERSLKEVNMYKETTVTPRLYLDEDILTALESYQDEWRSKEPGKRLIKLSYVIKVVVFADYYNNFNKNI
;
A
#
# COMPACT_ATOMS: atom_id res chain seq x y z
N MET A 1 -4.61 -2.09 -16.80
CA MET A 1 -5.06 -1.06 -15.85
C MET A 1 -4.12 0.13 -15.97
N PRO A 2 -4.65 1.33 -16.23
CA PRO A 2 -3.83 2.54 -16.30
C PRO A 2 -3.16 2.82 -14.94
N ARG A 3 -1.94 3.37 -14.99
CA ARG A 3 -1.17 3.69 -13.78
C ARG A 3 -0.71 5.14 -13.81
N VAL A 4 -0.75 5.77 -12.66
CA VAL A 4 -0.53 7.20 -12.51
C VAL A 4 0.59 7.48 -11.51
N ASN A 5 1.39 8.51 -11.80
CA ASN A 5 2.38 9.01 -10.86
C ASN A 5 1.75 10.10 -9.99
N LYS A 6 1.67 9.87 -8.68
CA LYS A 6 1.16 10.82 -7.70
C LYS A 6 2.22 11.14 -6.66
N THR A 7 2.48 12.43 -6.46
CA THR A 7 3.38 12.90 -5.41
C THR A 7 2.55 13.22 -4.16
N VAL A 8 2.81 12.51 -3.05
CA VAL A 8 2.08 12.72 -1.79
C VAL A 8 3.08 12.87 -0.65
N ARG A 9 2.94 13.94 0.15
CA ARG A 9 3.76 14.14 1.35
C ARG A 9 3.23 13.27 2.48
N LEU A 10 3.99 12.24 2.82
CA LEU A 10 3.66 11.29 3.88
C LEU A 10 4.27 11.73 5.20
N ALA A 11 3.57 11.42 6.29
CA ALA A 11 4.10 11.58 7.62
C ALA A 11 5.22 10.55 7.88
N TYR A 12 6.10 10.86 8.84
CA TYR A 12 7.29 10.05 9.10
C TYR A 12 6.93 8.62 9.54
N GLU A 13 5.96 8.49 10.44
CA GLU A 13 5.41 7.22 10.91
C GLU A 13 4.86 6.37 9.78
N THR A 14 4.18 6.98 8.81
CA THR A 14 3.61 6.27 7.66
C THR A 14 4.72 5.66 6.81
N LYS A 15 5.82 6.40 6.65
CA LYS A 15 6.98 5.89 5.95
C LYS A 15 7.58 4.69 6.70
N LEU A 16 7.75 4.78 8.02
CA LEU A 16 8.29 3.66 8.80
C LEU A 16 7.44 2.39 8.63
N TRP A 17 6.12 2.50 8.74
CA TRP A 17 5.23 1.35 8.51
C TRP A 17 5.33 0.80 7.08
N ILE A 18 5.47 1.68 6.08
CA ILE A 18 5.71 1.26 4.70
C ILE A 18 7.05 0.53 4.58
N ASP A 19 8.14 1.07 5.14
CA ASP A 19 9.49 0.50 5.04
C ASP A 19 9.56 -0.89 5.71
N GLU A 20 8.85 -1.08 6.83
CA GLU A 20 8.71 -2.38 7.50
C GLU A 20 7.89 -3.38 6.68
N LEU A 21 6.77 -2.94 6.10
CA LEU A 21 5.97 -3.75 5.18
C LEU A 21 6.74 -4.12 3.90
N ILE A 22 7.54 -3.19 3.36
CA ILE A 22 8.44 -3.46 2.23
C ILE A 22 9.43 -4.56 2.62
N SER A 23 10.12 -4.40 3.74
CA SER A 23 11.13 -5.35 4.21
C SER A 23 10.55 -6.77 4.39
N LYS A 24 9.36 -6.86 5.00
CA LYS A 24 8.63 -8.13 5.13
C LYS A 24 8.29 -8.72 3.75
N LYS A 25 7.74 -7.90 2.85
CA LYS A 25 7.31 -8.37 1.53
C LYS A 25 8.47 -8.77 0.63
N GLU A 26 9.61 -8.10 0.75
CA GLU A 26 10.84 -8.47 0.06
C GLU A 26 11.38 -9.83 0.52
N LEU A 27 11.28 -10.13 1.82
CA LEU A 27 11.64 -11.45 2.34
C LEU A 27 10.73 -12.54 1.77
N GLU A 28 9.41 -12.35 1.84
CA GLU A 28 8.42 -13.26 1.24
C GLU A 28 8.69 -13.47 -0.27
N LEU A 29 8.94 -12.38 -1.00
CA LEU A 29 9.23 -12.44 -2.43
C LEU A 29 10.52 -13.22 -2.71
N ARG A 30 11.57 -13.02 -1.91
CA ARG A 30 12.84 -13.75 -2.07
C ARG A 30 12.66 -15.25 -1.86
N GLU A 31 11.88 -15.64 -0.85
CA GLU A 31 11.55 -17.05 -0.62
C GLU A 31 10.80 -17.66 -1.81
N GLU A 32 9.82 -16.96 -2.36
CA GLU A 32 9.06 -17.44 -3.53
C GLU A 32 9.92 -17.48 -4.80
N ILE A 33 10.82 -16.52 -5.00
CA ILE A 33 11.80 -16.56 -6.08
C ILE A 33 12.68 -17.81 -5.96
N ASN A 34 13.16 -18.13 -4.75
CA ASN A 34 13.94 -19.34 -4.49
C ASN A 34 13.14 -20.63 -4.73
N LYS A 35 11.81 -20.61 -4.58
CA LYS A 35 10.89 -21.71 -4.93
C LYS A 35 10.56 -21.78 -6.43
N GLY A 36 11.20 -20.96 -7.26
CA GLY A 36 11.06 -20.97 -8.72
C GLY A 36 9.89 -20.13 -9.24
N LEU A 37 9.50 -19.05 -8.56
CA LEU A 37 8.46 -18.13 -9.04
C LEU A 37 8.78 -17.52 -10.42
N ILE A 38 10.03 -17.04 -10.63
CA ILE A 38 10.40 -16.35 -11.88
C ILE A 38 10.29 -17.27 -13.11
N PRO A 39 10.87 -18.50 -13.11
CA PRO A 39 10.69 -19.41 -14.22
C PRO A 39 9.24 -19.77 -14.50
N LYS A 40 8.40 -19.89 -13.44
CA LYS A 40 6.96 -20.15 -13.60
C LYS A 40 6.25 -19.00 -14.31
N LEU A 41 6.57 -17.76 -13.96
CA LEU A 41 6.00 -16.57 -14.59
C LEU A 41 6.45 -16.42 -16.04
N GLU A 42 7.73 -16.64 -16.32
CA GLU A 42 8.29 -16.58 -17.68
C GLU A 42 7.66 -17.65 -18.58
N LYS A 43 7.54 -18.88 -18.07
CA LYS A 43 6.86 -19.97 -18.78
C LYS A 43 5.40 -19.62 -19.07
N HIS A 44 4.66 -19.15 -18.07
CA HIS A 44 3.26 -18.77 -18.24
C HIS A 44 3.08 -17.61 -19.23
N LEU A 45 4.00 -16.63 -19.25
CA LEU A 45 3.96 -15.55 -20.23
C LEU A 45 4.21 -16.07 -21.65
N PHE A 46 5.20 -16.94 -21.81
CA PHE A 46 5.54 -17.54 -23.10
C PHE A 46 4.39 -18.40 -23.65
N GLU A 47 3.80 -19.27 -22.83
CA GLU A 47 2.70 -20.15 -23.21
C GLU A 47 1.45 -19.38 -23.67
N ASN A 48 1.14 -18.25 -23.04
CA ASN A 48 -0.02 -17.44 -23.39
C ASN A 48 0.18 -16.52 -24.61
N SER A 49 1.41 -16.38 -25.11
CA SER A 49 1.73 -15.45 -26.20
C SER A 49 2.80 -16.00 -27.14
N THR A 50 2.80 -17.33 -27.33
CA THR A 50 3.86 -18.06 -28.05
C THR A 50 4.05 -17.53 -29.47
N ASP A 51 2.97 -17.21 -30.18
CA ASP A 51 3.04 -16.71 -31.57
C ASP A 51 3.84 -15.40 -31.69
N ILE A 52 3.82 -14.57 -30.65
CA ILE A 52 4.49 -13.26 -30.59
C ILE A 52 5.88 -13.40 -29.98
N LEU A 53 6.04 -14.28 -28.98
CA LEU A 53 7.26 -14.41 -28.20
C LEU A 53 8.23 -15.47 -28.74
N ASN A 54 7.86 -16.23 -29.76
CA ASN A 54 8.77 -17.18 -30.40
C ASN A 54 10.01 -16.45 -30.96
N GLY A 55 11.21 -16.85 -30.50
CA GLY A 55 12.47 -16.17 -30.81
C GLY A 55 12.82 -15.00 -29.90
N VAL A 56 12.02 -14.72 -28.86
CA VAL A 56 12.26 -13.67 -27.86
C VAL A 56 12.61 -14.29 -26.51
N SER A 57 13.71 -13.83 -25.90
CA SER A 57 14.04 -14.18 -24.52
C SER A 57 13.25 -13.29 -23.54
N CYS A 58 12.43 -13.89 -22.69
CA CYS A 58 11.65 -13.18 -21.69
C CYS A 58 12.39 -13.20 -20.35
N ASN A 59 12.56 -12.02 -19.75
CA ASN A 59 13.10 -11.87 -18.40
C ASN A 59 12.07 -11.12 -17.53
N VAL A 60 11.70 -11.69 -16.39
CA VAL A 60 10.77 -11.05 -15.44
C VAL A 60 11.53 -10.50 -14.23
N VAL A 61 11.30 -9.22 -13.92
CA VAL A 61 11.85 -8.55 -12.72
C VAL A 61 10.70 -8.07 -11.84
N LEU A 62 10.69 -8.55 -10.60
CA LEU A 62 9.71 -8.14 -9.58
C LEU A 62 10.37 -7.19 -8.58
N LYS A 63 9.68 -6.10 -8.23
CA LYS A 63 10.14 -5.12 -7.25
C LYS A 63 9.02 -4.76 -6.29
N VAL A 64 9.36 -4.67 -5.01
CA VAL A 64 8.47 -4.12 -3.97
C VAL A 64 8.74 -2.62 -3.89
N THR A 65 7.67 -1.82 -3.94
CA THR A 65 7.75 -0.35 -3.89
C THR A 65 6.74 0.19 -2.89
N SER A 66 6.92 1.45 -2.44
CA SER A 66 5.92 2.10 -1.59
C SER A 66 4.53 2.14 -2.25
N GLY A 67 4.46 2.35 -3.56
CA GLY A 67 3.21 2.31 -4.32
C GLY A 67 2.54 0.94 -4.24
N SER A 68 3.27 -0.13 -4.55
CA SER A 68 2.72 -1.49 -4.48
C SER A 68 2.29 -1.91 -3.07
N ILE A 69 2.99 -1.44 -2.02
CA ILE A 69 2.60 -1.69 -0.63
C ILE A 69 1.33 -0.93 -0.25
N ILE A 70 1.17 0.33 -0.69
CA ILE A 70 -0.08 1.08 -0.47
C ILE A 70 -1.25 0.39 -1.17
N GLU A 71 -1.05 -0.09 -2.41
CA GLU A 71 -2.08 -0.85 -3.12
C GLU A 71 -2.41 -2.18 -2.41
N GLN A 72 -1.41 -2.89 -1.91
CA GLN A 72 -1.61 -4.11 -1.11
C GLN A 72 -2.42 -3.79 0.14
N ALA A 73 -2.03 -2.76 0.90
CA ALA A 73 -2.72 -2.35 2.11
C ALA A 73 -4.19 -2.00 1.84
N TYR A 74 -4.46 -1.27 0.75
CA TYR A 74 -5.83 -1.01 0.31
C TYR A 74 -6.58 -2.30 -0.03
N ARG A 75 -6.02 -3.19 -0.85
CA ARG A 75 -6.66 -4.47 -1.23
C ARG A 75 -6.98 -5.33 0.00
N ASN A 76 -6.09 -5.34 0.98
CA ASN A 76 -6.24 -6.09 2.23
C ASN A 76 -7.29 -5.50 3.17
N THR A 77 -7.63 -4.21 3.05
CA THR A 77 -8.49 -3.50 4.02
C THR A 77 -9.77 -2.94 3.40
N ARG A 78 -9.94 -2.99 2.07
CA ARG A 78 -11.10 -2.46 1.35
C ARG A 78 -12.46 -3.01 1.81
N HIS A 79 -12.46 -4.16 2.48
CA HIS A 79 -13.67 -4.81 2.98
C HIS A 79 -14.08 -4.31 4.38
N TYR A 80 -13.30 -3.42 4.99
CA TYR A 80 -13.56 -2.90 6.32
C TYR A 80 -14.79 -2.00 6.33
N THR A 81 -15.61 -2.22 7.36
CA THR A 81 -16.75 -1.39 7.70
C THR A 81 -16.32 -0.08 8.36
N ASN A 82 -17.25 0.89 8.41
CA ASN A 82 -17.00 2.18 9.07
C ASN A 82 -16.60 2.03 10.54
N ASP A 83 -17.15 1.05 11.26
CA ASP A 83 -16.81 0.84 12.67
C ASP A 83 -15.43 0.19 12.85
N GLU A 84 -15.00 -0.65 11.91
CA GLU A 84 -13.63 -1.16 11.86
C GLU A 84 -12.63 -0.04 11.59
N TRP A 85 -12.93 0.86 10.64
CA TRP A 85 -12.11 2.05 10.41
C TRP A 85 -12.00 2.94 11.65
N LYS A 86 -13.09 3.15 12.39
CA LYS A 86 -13.04 3.86 13.69
C LYS A 86 -12.17 3.14 14.73
N LYS A 87 -12.12 1.81 14.73
CA LYS A 87 -11.23 1.03 15.62
C LYS A 87 -9.77 1.20 15.18
N VAL A 88 -9.48 1.10 13.89
CA VAL A 88 -8.15 1.34 13.30
C VAL A 88 -7.63 2.72 13.70
N VAL A 89 -8.43 3.77 13.52
CA VAL A 89 -8.01 5.15 13.86
C VAL A 89 -7.70 5.28 15.35
N ARG A 90 -8.55 4.72 16.23
CA ARG A 90 -8.29 4.73 17.69
C ARG A 90 -7.01 3.99 18.07
N ASN A 91 -6.75 2.84 17.45
CA ASN A 91 -5.53 2.08 17.68
C ASN A 91 -4.31 2.83 17.17
N MET A 92 -4.41 3.46 15.99
CA MET A 92 -3.36 4.29 15.42
C MET A 92 -2.99 5.45 16.35
N GLU A 93 -3.98 6.19 16.84
CA GLU A 93 -3.75 7.30 17.77
C GLU A 93 -3.11 6.85 19.08
N ARG A 94 -3.47 5.66 19.58
CA ARG A 94 -2.83 5.08 20.77
C ARG A 94 -1.37 4.73 20.49
N SER A 95 -1.09 4.01 19.40
CA SER A 95 0.29 3.65 19.02
C SER A 95 1.18 4.87 18.77
N LEU A 96 0.62 5.97 18.27
CA LEU A 96 1.39 7.20 18.04
C LEU A 96 1.75 7.96 19.33
N LYS A 97 0.95 7.84 20.39
CA LYS A 97 1.27 8.46 21.70
C LYS A 97 2.48 7.81 22.38
N GLU A 98 2.80 6.58 21.99
CA GLU A 98 3.93 5.81 22.55
C GLU A 98 5.26 6.08 21.81
N VAL A 99 5.23 6.80 20.68
CA VAL A 99 6.41 7.08 19.85
C VAL A 99 6.98 8.45 20.21
N ASN A 100 8.27 8.50 20.58
CA ASN A 100 9.00 9.75 20.84
C ASN A 100 9.10 10.61 19.56
N MET A 101 8.36 11.72 19.53
CA MET A 101 8.15 12.59 18.34
C MET A 101 9.36 13.45 17.92
N TYR A 102 10.56 13.21 18.45
CA TYR A 102 11.72 14.09 18.22
C TYR A 102 12.44 13.91 16.85
N LYS A 103 11.94 13.04 15.95
CA LYS A 103 12.54 12.76 14.62
C LYS A 103 11.56 12.97 13.46
N GLU A 104 10.79 14.04 13.48
CA GLU A 104 9.84 14.35 12.41
C GLU A 104 10.55 14.86 11.14
N THR A 105 10.88 13.95 10.21
CA THR A 105 11.16 14.33 8.81
C THR A 105 10.09 13.71 7.91
N THR A 106 9.19 14.55 7.39
CA THR A 106 8.21 14.12 6.38
C THR A 106 8.93 13.75 5.08
N VAL A 107 8.46 12.72 4.38
CA VAL A 107 8.97 12.34 3.06
C VAL A 107 7.94 12.57 1.98
N THR A 108 8.39 12.82 0.76
CA THR A 108 7.49 13.05 -0.39
C THR A 108 7.84 12.07 -1.52
N PRO A 109 7.52 10.77 -1.37
CA PRO A 109 7.76 9.80 -2.42
C PRO A 109 6.88 10.06 -3.64
N ARG A 110 7.40 9.74 -4.83
CA ARG A 110 6.59 9.62 -6.04
C ARG A 110 5.97 8.21 -6.06
N LEU A 111 4.66 8.15 -5.91
CA LEU A 111 3.90 6.91 -5.86
C LEU A 111 3.42 6.57 -7.27
N TYR A 112 3.78 5.39 -7.76
CA TYR A 112 3.26 4.85 -9.01
C TYR A 112 2.15 3.85 -8.66
N LEU A 113 0.90 4.26 -8.88
CA LEU A 113 -0.29 3.55 -8.40
C LEU A 113 -1.21 3.19 -9.56
N ASP A 114 -1.94 2.10 -9.40
CA ASP A 114 -3.14 1.79 -10.18
C ASP A 114 -4.17 2.94 -10.03
N GLU A 115 -4.68 3.44 -11.16
CA GLU A 115 -5.63 4.56 -11.19
C GLU A 115 -6.92 4.24 -10.43
N ASP A 116 -7.45 3.03 -10.57
CA ASP A 116 -8.70 2.62 -9.91
C ASP A 116 -8.53 2.61 -8.38
N ILE A 117 -7.35 2.17 -7.91
CA ILE A 117 -7.02 2.19 -6.48
C ILE A 117 -6.81 3.62 -5.99
N LEU A 118 -6.17 4.48 -6.78
CA LEU A 118 -6.03 5.88 -6.40
C LEU A 118 -7.40 6.55 -6.26
N THR A 119 -8.30 6.35 -7.23
CA THR A 119 -9.67 6.88 -7.18
C THR A 119 -10.42 6.35 -5.95
N ALA A 120 -10.26 5.07 -5.62
CA ALA A 120 -10.89 4.51 -4.42
C ALA A 120 -10.29 5.07 -3.10
N LEU A 121 -8.99 5.34 -3.05
CA LEU A 121 -8.39 6.05 -1.92
C LEU A 121 -8.87 7.50 -1.83
N GLU A 122 -9.09 8.15 -2.96
CA GLU A 122 -9.63 9.51 -3.02
C GLU A 122 -11.11 9.55 -2.59
N SER A 123 -11.91 8.48 -2.80
CA SER A 123 -13.30 8.42 -2.31
C SER A 123 -13.38 8.45 -0.77
N TYR A 124 -12.44 7.79 -0.08
CA TYR A 124 -12.35 7.85 1.38
C TYR A 124 -12.13 9.28 1.93
N GLN A 125 -11.59 10.20 1.13
CA GLN A 125 -11.43 11.60 1.56
C GLN A 125 -12.76 12.29 1.80
N ASP A 126 -13.81 11.89 1.06
CA ASP A 126 -15.17 12.39 1.24
C ASP A 126 -15.97 11.52 2.22
N GLU A 127 -15.88 10.19 2.11
CA GLU A 127 -16.64 9.25 2.95
C GLU A 127 -16.32 9.41 4.45
N TRP A 128 -15.06 9.67 4.79
CA TRP A 128 -14.63 9.83 6.19
C TRP A 128 -14.80 11.25 6.71
N ARG A 129 -15.19 12.21 5.86
CA ARG A 129 -15.39 13.60 6.25
C ARG A 129 -16.62 13.72 7.16
N SER A 130 -16.58 14.65 8.11
CA SER A 130 -17.80 15.04 8.84
C SER A 130 -18.85 15.58 7.87
N LYS A 131 -20.11 15.15 8.02
CA LYS A 131 -21.25 15.59 7.18
C LYS A 131 -21.68 17.04 7.43
N GLU A 132 -20.99 17.76 8.32
CA GLU A 132 -21.23 19.18 8.56
C GLU A 132 -20.93 20.03 7.32
N PRO A 133 -21.80 21.00 6.98
CA PRO A 133 -21.57 21.92 5.86
C PRO A 133 -20.25 22.68 6.01
N GLY A 134 -19.48 22.79 4.93
CA GLY A 134 -18.27 23.61 4.87
C GLY A 134 -16.98 22.95 5.41
N LYS A 135 -17.04 21.68 5.86
CA LYS A 135 -15.81 20.95 6.23
C LYS A 135 -14.99 20.59 4.98
N ARG A 136 -13.68 20.80 5.08
CA ARG A 136 -12.70 20.45 4.03
C ARG A 136 -12.59 18.93 3.89
N LEU A 137 -12.29 18.46 2.67
CA LEU A 137 -11.93 17.06 2.42
C LEU A 137 -10.73 16.65 3.27
N ILE A 138 -10.75 15.39 3.71
CA ILE A 138 -9.60 14.80 4.39
C ILE A 138 -8.44 14.72 3.40
N LYS A 139 -7.21 14.96 3.84
CA LYS A 139 -6.03 14.89 2.96
C LYS A 139 -5.76 13.44 2.56
N LEU A 140 -5.44 13.19 1.29
CA LEU A 140 -5.05 11.86 0.80
C LEU A 140 -3.88 11.26 1.59
N SER A 141 -2.94 12.08 2.06
CA SER A 141 -1.84 11.62 2.92
C SER A 141 -2.32 11.00 4.23
N TYR A 142 -3.42 11.50 4.80
CA TYR A 142 -4.05 10.92 5.99
C TYR A 142 -4.78 9.62 5.66
N VAL A 143 -5.48 9.57 4.51
CA VAL A 143 -6.12 8.32 4.06
C VAL A 143 -5.09 7.21 3.91
N ILE A 144 -4.00 7.50 3.18
CA ILE A 144 -2.88 6.55 3.02
C ILE A 144 -2.32 6.14 4.38
N LYS A 145 -2.13 7.08 5.30
CA LYS A 145 -1.65 6.79 6.66
C LYS A 145 -2.54 5.77 7.38
N VAL A 146 -3.86 5.95 7.35
CA VAL A 146 -4.81 5.06 8.02
C VAL A 146 -4.85 3.67 7.36
N VAL A 147 -4.90 3.61 6.03
CA VAL A 147 -4.93 2.35 5.26
C VAL A 147 -3.65 1.55 5.48
N VAL A 148 -2.48 2.19 5.39
CA VAL A 148 -1.19 1.57 5.65
C VAL A 148 -1.12 1.08 7.10
N PHE A 149 -1.56 1.89 8.06
CA PHE A 149 -1.55 1.48 9.46
C PHE A 149 -2.43 0.25 9.70
N ALA A 150 -3.61 0.16 9.08
CA ALA A 150 -4.47 -1.00 9.21
C ALA A 150 -3.77 -2.29 8.75
N ASP A 151 -3.15 -2.28 7.57
CA ASP A 151 -2.42 -3.44 7.06
C ASP A 151 -1.19 -3.74 7.93
N TYR A 152 -0.43 -2.71 8.32
CA TYR A 152 0.70 -2.85 9.24
C TYR A 152 0.29 -3.52 10.56
N TYR A 153 -0.76 -3.01 11.19
CA TYR A 153 -1.27 -3.53 12.46
C TYR A 153 -1.71 -4.99 12.34
N ASN A 154 -2.40 -5.35 11.26
CA ASN A 154 -2.78 -6.74 10.98
C ASN A 154 -1.58 -7.67 10.76
N ASN A 155 -0.47 -7.15 10.25
CA ASN A 155 0.71 -7.94 9.91
C ASN A 155 1.65 -8.16 11.10
N PHE A 156 1.68 -7.24 12.06
CA PHE A 156 2.67 -7.22 13.14
C PHE A 156 2.08 -7.31 14.56
N ASN A 157 0.80 -7.02 14.77
CA ASN A 157 0.20 -6.90 16.11
C ASN A 157 -1.03 -7.79 16.35
N LYS A 158 -1.23 -8.88 15.58
CA LYS A 158 -2.49 -9.66 15.58
C LYS A 158 -3.07 -9.96 16.98
N ASN A 159 -4.16 -9.26 17.29
CA ASN A 159 -5.40 -9.73 17.93
C ASN A 159 -6.50 -8.69 17.60
N ILE A 160 -7.18 -8.87 16.46
CA ILE A 160 -8.56 -8.39 16.24
C ILE A 160 -9.43 -9.63 16.12
#